data_AF-A0A9P7ABU6-F1
#
_entry.id   AF-A0A9P7ABU6-F1
#
_cell.length_a   1.000
_cell.length_b   1.000
_cell.length_c   1.000
_cell.angle_alpha   90.00
_cell.angle_beta   90.00
_cell.angle_gamma   90.00
#
_symmetry.space_group_name_H-M   'P 1'
#
loop_
_entity.id
_entity.type
_entity.pdbx_description
1 polymer ?
#
loop_
_entity_poly.entity_id
_entity_poly.type
_entity_poly.pdbx_seq_one_letter_code
_entity_poly.pdbx_strand_id
1 'polypeptide(L)'
;MDAGEIWSSSRSAWISGLGSAILFRDYGYRILPSFSQMFWLGPPVDTLDCMMRIGVSDTYDPSWQVGHWRAQSHSLSRSSMFPKEERIIPSDIRIMAASEMLLDAQRLAAEKKGAYETLFVYGAHLIGGQRIILDLELDMDVPDEITVLVDIDSYIWVTSNFCPALSLGIYLAPVIDHQVPIHKHNHIYVDILIPQSADDQGPDGTARKEWWTKSVPLSSISHVPFGMLSTANHASNFLLLFPRIIHKRTNSSLKATRIPLDVIDLFWNEVVLPSISQEAPNSSLPYVDTTVHEIRYKSRKGGSGQPGSQRPKATPVSKVAFERIQRSMRTRVKDQAMLAPYGSFFFVLEGKGIKLWTKDGQDGRYDSPYEALKKNFTNLDWNYMMDRNHGELYLDIGISFNPTGQFVGLWRLDALQVSFQKGGFRKGITHHTNTLGRYGGIQAEMLLANARPNQICFRSAYQLCYEAIRPNNNQPKSISDRDGYHLTDGYLKECQWMHEIYSGGASQRAYGCRDEYRMSGQAALKVLPHLKEQAEAFMKSQPILWIPSNIWFGLMDARLKGLRYAQKSLKAHKPLNYSILAYPVFRTYI
;
A
#
# COMPACT_ATOMS: atom_id res chain seq x y z
N MET A 1 51.91 -23.91 20.99
CA MET A 1 50.96 -24.83 20.33
C MET A 1 49.83 -23.98 19.76
N ASP A 2 50.16 -22.88 19.07
CA ASP A 2 50.51 -22.79 17.63
C ASP A 2 49.21 -22.90 16.82
N ALA A 3 48.54 -21.83 16.36
CA ALA A 3 48.98 -20.66 15.59
C ALA A 3 49.69 -21.06 14.27
N GLY A 4 48.98 -20.90 13.14
CA GLY A 4 49.47 -21.10 11.78
C GLY A 4 48.29 -21.36 10.85
N GLU A 5 47.75 -20.32 10.21
CA GLU A 5 48.00 -20.06 8.78
C GLU A 5 47.52 -21.18 7.85
N ILE A 6 46.42 -20.94 7.14
CA ILE A 6 46.36 -20.83 5.67
C ILE A 6 45.06 -20.09 5.36
N TRP A 7 45.19 -18.77 5.29
CA TRP A 7 44.21 -17.83 4.75
C TRP A 7 44.85 -17.18 3.53
N SER A 8 44.71 -17.78 2.36
CA SER A 8 45.01 -17.19 1.05
C SER A 8 44.34 -18.07 0.00
N SER A 9 43.61 -17.60 -1.01
CA SER A 9 43.74 -16.34 -1.75
C SER A 9 42.49 -16.09 -2.61
N SER A 10 41.69 -15.08 -2.25
CA SER A 10 41.03 -14.14 -3.17
C SER A 10 40.28 -13.10 -2.33
N ARG A 11 41.06 -12.34 -1.54
CA ARG A 11 40.58 -11.25 -0.70
C ARG A 11 40.27 -10.03 -1.56
N SER A 12 39.01 -9.59 -1.48
CA SER A 12 38.61 -8.21 -1.16
C SER A 12 39.65 -7.10 -1.42
N ALA A 13 39.35 -6.24 -2.39
CA ALA A 13 39.95 -4.91 -2.45
C ALA A 13 39.33 -4.04 -1.33
N TRP A 14 40.00 -3.98 -0.18
CA TRP A 14 39.79 -2.93 0.81
C TRP A 14 40.73 -1.77 0.46
N ILE A 15 40.20 -0.62 0.06
CA ILE A 15 41.00 0.61 -0.06
C ILE A 15 41.00 1.31 1.30
N SER A 16 42.15 1.28 1.96
CA SER A 16 42.44 2.05 3.17
C SER A 16 42.81 3.48 2.78
N GLY A 17 41.92 4.42 3.06
CA GLY A 17 42.22 5.84 2.85
C GLY A 17 40.99 6.73 2.87
N LEU A 18 40.15 6.63 3.90
CA LEU A 18 39.16 7.62 4.36
C LEU A 18 38.53 7.06 5.64
N GLY A 19 38.54 7.85 6.72
CA GLY A 19 37.94 7.45 8.00
C GLY A 19 36.45 7.09 7.84
N SER A 20 36.04 6.03 8.53
CA SER A 20 34.69 5.44 8.58
C SER A 20 34.12 4.82 7.29
N ALA A 21 34.89 4.00 6.59
CA ALA A 21 34.37 3.13 5.53
C ALA A 21 33.68 1.87 6.11
N ILE A 22 32.43 1.95 6.56
CA ILE A 22 31.54 0.77 6.46
C ILE A 22 31.09 0.71 5.00
N LEU A 23 32.00 0.27 4.12
CA LEU A 23 31.63 -0.05 2.75
C LEU A 23 30.59 -1.18 2.81
N PHE A 24 29.52 -1.01 2.05
CA PHE A 24 28.52 -2.05 1.94
C PHE A 24 29.11 -3.28 1.30
N ARG A 25 28.97 -4.41 1.99
CA ARG A 25 29.43 -5.70 1.49
C ARG A 25 28.60 -6.09 0.26
N ASP A 26 29.25 -6.30 -0.88
CA ASP A 26 28.64 -7.05 -1.99
C ASP A 26 28.46 -8.50 -1.52
N TYR A 27 27.21 -8.90 -1.29
CA TYR A 27 26.90 -10.27 -0.92
C TYR A 27 26.97 -11.24 -2.10
N GLY A 28 27.13 -10.74 -3.33
CA GLY A 28 27.21 -11.55 -4.55
C GLY A 28 25.89 -11.65 -5.31
N TYR A 29 24.81 -11.00 -4.85
CA TYR A 29 23.52 -10.99 -5.55
C TYR A 29 23.66 -10.43 -6.98
N ARG A 30 22.97 -11.01 -7.96
CA ARG A 30 22.97 -10.51 -9.35
C ARG A 30 21.53 -10.47 -9.87
N ILE A 31 21.33 -9.88 -11.05
CA ILE A 31 20.05 -9.93 -11.76
C ILE A 31 20.19 -10.81 -12.99
N LEU A 32 19.12 -11.53 -13.33
CA LEU A 32 19.01 -12.21 -14.61
C LEU A 32 18.58 -11.24 -15.71
N PRO A 33 18.75 -11.57 -17.00
CA PRO A 33 18.15 -10.77 -18.08
C PRO A 33 16.64 -10.58 -17.93
N SER A 34 15.93 -11.60 -17.43
CA SER A 34 14.48 -11.59 -17.20
C SER A 34 14.07 -11.11 -15.80
N PHE A 35 14.97 -10.48 -15.02
CA PHE A 35 14.72 -10.17 -13.60
C PHE A 35 13.44 -9.37 -13.33
N SER A 36 13.02 -8.53 -14.28
CA SER A 36 11.83 -7.68 -14.17
C SER A 36 10.52 -8.42 -14.43
N GLN A 37 10.58 -9.60 -15.06
CA GLN A 37 9.42 -10.34 -15.56
C GLN A 37 8.85 -11.23 -14.47
N MET A 38 7.81 -10.74 -13.78
CA MET A 38 7.09 -11.53 -12.79
C MET A 38 6.08 -12.51 -13.41
N PHE A 39 5.63 -12.21 -14.64
CA PHE A 39 4.63 -12.98 -15.37
C PHE A 39 5.24 -13.76 -16.55
N TRP A 40 4.52 -14.74 -17.09
CA TRP A 40 4.95 -15.43 -18.30
C TRP A 40 5.00 -14.50 -19.49
N LEU A 41 6.03 -14.62 -20.35
CA LEU A 41 6.27 -13.75 -21.51
C LEU A 41 5.14 -13.72 -22.55
N GLY A 42 4.30 -14.77 -22.60
CA GLY A 42 3.14 -14.82 -23.48
C GLY A 42 2.08 -13.76 -23.15
N PRO A 43 1.09 -13.57 -24.04
CA PRO A 43 -0.04 -12.68 -23.75
C PRO A 43 -0.86 -13.18 -22.55
N PRO A 44 -1.54 -12.29 -21.82
CA PRO A 44 -2.38 -12.69 -20.70
C PRO A 44 -3.51 -13.64 -21.13
N VAL A 45 -3.81 -14.65 -20.33
CA VAL A 45 -4.88 -15.65 -20.59
C VAL A 45 -5.94 -15.53 -19.50
N ASP A 46 -7.23 -15.65 -19.84
CA ASP A 46 -8.36 -15.70 -18.90
C ASP A 46 -8.37 -14.59 -17.82
N THR A 47 -7.79 -13.42 -18.14
CA THR A 47 -7.63 -12.32 -17.18
C THR A 47 -8.98 -11.81 -16.67
N LEU A 48 -9.96 -11.64 -17.57
CA LEU A 48 -11.31 -11.22 -17.20
C LEU A 48 -12.00 -12.23 -16.28
N ASP A 49 -11.78 -13.53 -16.47
CA ASP A 49 -12.36 -14.57 -15.62
C ASP A 49 -11.83 -14.58 -14.19
N CYS A 50 -10.79 -13.80 -13.90
CA CYS A 50 -10.26 -13.65 -12.55
C CYS A 50 -10.76 -12.38 -11.85
N MET A 51 -11.45 -11.49 -12.56
CA MET A 51 -11.90 -10.20 -12.04
C MET A 51 -13.35 -10.27 -11.59
N MET A 52 -13.66 -9.61 -10.47
CA MET A 52 -15.02 -9.38 -9.92
C MET A 52 -15.93 -10.61 -10.04
N ARG A 53 -15.39 -11.81 -9.76
CA ARG A 53 -16.17 -13.04 -9.88
C ARG A 53 -17.29 -13.05 -8.87
N ILE A 54 -18.50 -13.36 -9.34
CA ILE A 54 -19.69 -13.46 -8.48
C ILE A 54 -19.41 -14.48 -7.38
N GLY A 55 -19.31 -13.98 -6.15
CA GLY A 55 -18.93 -14.79 -5.00
C GLY A 55 -20.05 -15.72 -4.56
N VAL A 56 -21.26 -15.20 -4.47
CA VAL A 56 -22.41 -15.86 -3.87
C VAL A 56 -23.31 -16.57 -4.88
N SER A 57 -24.05 -17.60 -4.46
CA SER A 57 -25.03 -18.32 -5.29
C SER A 57 -26.34 -17.56 -5.40
N ASP A 58 -27.20 -17.94 -6.34
CA ASP A 58 -28.55 -17.36 -6.50
C ASP A 58 -29.45 -17.55 -5.26
N THR A 59 -29.09 -18.48 -4.38
CA THR A 59 -29.77 -18.78 -3.11
C THR A 59 -29.19 -18.04 -1.90
N TYR A 60 -28.24 -17.13 -2.13
CA TYR A 60 -27.60 -16.39 -1.04
C TYR A 60 -28.53 -15.38 -0.41
N ASP A 61 -28.71 -15.50 0.90
CA ASP A 61 -29.45 -14.55 1.73
C ASP A 61 -28.53 -14.01 2.84
N PRO A 62 -28.13 -12.73 2.78
CA PRO A 62 -27.33 -12.08 3.82
C PRO A 62 -27.90 -12.22 5.24
N SER A 63 -29.24 -12.31 5.37
CA SER A 63 -29.93 -12.39 6.66
C SER A 63 -29.66 -13.72 7.39
N TRP A 64 -29.32 -14.79 6.66
CA TRP A 64 -29.01 -16.10 7.25
C TRP A 64 -27.78 -16.05 8.15
N GLN A 65 -26.90 -15.06 7.96
CA GLN A 65 -25.74 -14.86 8.82
C GLN A 65 -26.11 -14.47 10.26
N VAL A 66 -27.28 -13.88 10.53
CA VAL A 66 -27.79 -13.68 11.91
C VAL A 66 -28.69 -14.82 12.36
N GLY A 67 -29.28 -15.57 11.41
CA GLY A 67 -30.23 -16.64 11.69
C GLY A 67 -29.74 -17.70 12.69
N HIS A 68 -28.44 -18.04 12.69
CA HIS A 68 -27.88 -18.99 13.66
C HIS A 68 -27.91 -18.48 15.12
N TRP A 69 -27.90 -17.17 15.34
CA TRP A 69 -28.09 -16.58 16.67
C TRP A 69 -29.54 -16.66 17.15
N ARG A 70 -30.51 -16.75 16.21
CA ARG A 70 -31.93 -16.93 16.54
C ARG A 70 -32.27 -18.37 16.92
N ALA A 71 -31.46 -19.35 16.49
CA ALA A 71 -31.83 -20.77 16.54
C ALA A 71 -31.08 -21.59 17.60
N GLN A 72 -29.97 -21.11 18.15
CA GLN A 72 -29.10 -21.93 19.00
C GLN A 72 -28.57 -21.16 20.22
N SER A 73 -28.30 -21.89 21.31
CA SER A 73 -27.62 -21.34 22.49
C SER A 73 -26.11 -21.23 22.24
N HIS A 74 -25.50 -20.13 22.66
CA HIS A 74 -24.08 -19.83 22.41
C HIS A 74 -23.29 -19.74 23.72
N SER A 75 -22.12 -20.37 23.80
CA SER A 75 -21.27 -20.23 24.99
C SER A 75 -20.52 -18.90 24.97
N LEU A 76 -20.50 -18.20 26.10
CA LEU A 76 -19.68 -17.01 26.32
C LEU A 76 -18.22 -17.35 26.69
N SER A 77 -17.90 -18.62 26.91
CA SER A 77 -16.55 -19.00 27.31
C SER A 77 -15.58 -18.85 26.15
N ARG A 78 -14.57 -18.00 26.34
CA ARG A 78 -13.45 -17.84 25.39
C ARG A 78 -12.40 -18.95 25.53
N SER A 79 -12.57 -19.90 26.45
CA SER A 79 -11.61 -20.97 26.72
C SER A 79 -12.30 -22.31 26.99
N SER A 80 -11.86 -23.35 26.30
CA SER A 80 -12.27 -24.73 26.57
C SER A 80 -11.76 -25.26 27.92
N MET A 81 -10.83 -24.56 28.59
CA MET A 81 -10.21 -25.00 29.85
C MET A 81 -11.01 -24.62 31.12
N PHE A 82 -11.96 -23.69 31.03
CA PHE A 82 -12.80 -23.31 32.17
C PHE A 82 -14.27 -23.32 31.74
N PRO A 83 -14.99 -24.44 31.95
CA PRO A 83 -16.40 -24.51 31.64
C PRO A 83 -17.18 -23.73 32.72
N LYS A 84 -17.25 -22.40 32.57
CA LYS A 84 -18.42 -21.69 33.10
C LYS A 84 -19.52 -21.82 32.05
N GLU A 85 -20.60 -22.48 32.42
CA GLU A 85 -21.79 -22.76 31.61
C GLU A 85 -22.65 -21.50 31.33
N GLU A 86 -22.04 -20.32 31.18
CA GLU A 86 -22.79 -19.15 30.71
C GLU A 86 -23.08 -19.34 29.22
N ARG A 87 -24.29 -19.82 28.95
CA ARG A 87 -24.89 -19.94 27.62
C ARG A 87 -25.86 -18.80 27.43
N ILE A 88 -25.68 -18.03 26.35
CA ILE A 88 -26.70 -17.11 25.86
C ILE A 88 -27.76 -17.94 25.16
N ILE A 89 -29.00 -17.90 25.63
CA ILE A 89 -30.14 -18.50 24.93
C ILE A 89 -30.79 -17.47 23.99
N PRO A 90 -31.50 -17.87 22.93
CA PRO A 90 -32.09 -16.93 21.98
C PRO A 90 -32.97 -15.83 22.60
N SER A 91 -33.65 -16.10 23.72
CA SER A 91 -34.44 -15.11 24.45
C SER A 91 -33.61 -14.01 25.14
N ASP A 92 -32.32 -14.26 25.36
CA ASP A 92 -31.40 -13.27 25.93
C ASP A 92 -30.87 -12.30 24.88
N ILE A 93 -31.22 -12.51 23.61
CA ILE A 93 -30.72 -11.73 22.47
C ILE A 93 -31.84 -10.86 21.92
N ARG A 94 -31.48 -9.62 21.59
CA ARG A 94 -32.29 -8.72 20.77
C ARG A 94 -31.49 -8.36 19.52
N ILE A 95 -32.03 -8.68 18.35
CA ILE A 95 -31.46 -8.23 17.09
C ILE A 95 -32.03 -6.84 16.82
N MET A 96 -31.16 -5.89 16.51
CA MET A 96 -31.55 -4.49 16.28
C MET A 96 -30.88 -3.94 15.03
N ALA A 97 -31.59 -3.07 14.33
CA ALA A 97 -31.03 -2.19 13.32
C ALA A 97 -30.22 -1.06 13.99
N ALA A 98 -29.27 -0.47 13.27
CA ALA A 98 -28.57 0.73 13.70
C ALA A 98 -29.53 1.91 13.90
N SER A 99 -30.51 2.09 13.00
CA SER A 99 -31.54 3.13 13.14
C SER A 99 -32.34 2.98 14.45
N GLU A 100 -32.74 1.76 14.79
CA GLU A 100 -33.42 1.45 16.06
C GLU A 100 -32.54 1.78 17.26
N MET A 101 -31.27 1.35 17.25
CA MET A 101 -30.32 1.67 18.32
C MET A 101 -30.13 3.18 18.48
N LEU A 102 -30.10 3.93 17.38
CA LEU A 102 -29.97 5.39 17.40
C LEU A 102 -31.21 6.08 17.97
N LEU A 103 -32.41 5.64 17.58
CA LEU A 103 -33.67 6.15 18.11
C LEU A 103 -33.78 5.91 19.62
N ASP A 104 -33.45 4.70 20.07
CA ASP A 104 -33.43 4.37 21.49
C ASP A 104 -32.42 5.26 22.22
N ALA A 105 -31.20 5.40 21.70
CA ALA A 105 -30.18 6.25 22.31
C ALA A 105 -30.62 7.71 22.46
N GLN A 106 -31.30 8.27 21.45
CA GLN A 106 -31.83 9.63 21.49
C GLN A 106 -32.91 9.80 22.56
N ARG A 107 -33.90 8.89 22.58
CA ARG A 107 -34.98 8.91 23.57
C ARG A 107 -34.44 8.87 25.00
N LEU A 108 -33.42 8.06 25.23
CA LEU A 108 -32.85 7.82 26.55
C LEU A 108 -31.85 8.89 26.99
N ALA A 109 -31.14 9.51 26.04
CA ALA A 109 -30.32 10.69 26.33
C ALA A 109 -31.18 11.84 26.86
N ALA A 110 -32.40 12.01 26.34
CA ALA A 110 -33.38 12.98 26.87
C ALA A 110 -33.79 12.66 28.32
N GLU A 111 -33.78 11.38 28.70
CA GLU A 111 -34.06 10.90 30.07
C GLU A 111 -32.81 10.93 30.99
N LYS A 112 -31.67 11.46 30.53
CA LYS A 112 -30.36 11.48 31.23
C LYS A 112 -29.88 10.09 31.69
N LYS A 113 -30.32 9.03 31.01
CA LYS A 113 -29.83 7.67 31.23
C LYS A 113 -28.56 7.47 30.42
N GLY A 114 -27.65 6.64 30.93
CA GLY A 114 -26.40 6.22 30.29
C GLY A 114 -26.59 5.42 28.99
N ALA A 115 -27.24 6.02 28.01
CA ALA A 115 -27.82 5.34 26.85
C ALA A 115 -26.75 4.86 25.88
N TYR A 116 -25.77 5.71 25.60
CA TYR A 116 -24.75 5.43 24.60
C TYR A 116 -23.79 4.32 25.04
N GLU A 117 -23.36 4.33 26.30
CA GLU A 117 -22.53 3.26 26.86
C GLU A 117 -23.31 1.94 26.95
N THR A 118 -24.60 1.97 27.30
CA THR A 118 -25.37 0.73 27.44
C THR A 118 -25.61 0.05 26.10
N LEU A 119 -26.03 0.82 25.09
CA LEU A 119 -26.34 0.29 23.77
C LEU A 119 -25.08 -0.03 22.96
N PHE A 120 -24.08 0.86 22.93
CA PHE A 120 -22.94 0.75 22.00
C PHE A 120 -21.62 0.26 22.63
N VAL A 121 -21.51 0.20 23.96
CA VAL A 121 -20.33 -0.34 24.65
C VAL A 121 -20.64 -1.66 25.35
N TYR A 122 -21.68 -1.70 26.17
CA TYR A 122 -22.10 -2.94 26.86
C TYR A 122 -22.87 -3.89 25.95
N GLY A 123 -23.40 -3.39 24.82
CA GLY A 123 -24.19 -4.17 23.87
C GLY A 123 -25.41 -4.78 24.55
N ALA A 124 -26.11 -4.00 25.37
CA ALA A 124 -27.27 -4.45 26.12
C ALA A 124 -28.47 -3.54 25.86
N HIS A 125 -29.63 -4.15 25.65
CA HIS A 125 -30.90 -3.47 25.57
C HIS A 125 -31.34 -3.08 26.98
N LEU A 126 -31.84 -1.85 27.12
CA LEU A 126 -32.13 -1.27 28.43
C LEU A 126 -33.37 -1.86 29.09
N ILE A 127 -34.32 -2.35 28.31
CA ILE A 127 -35.47 -3.09 28.81
C ILE A 127 -35.11 -4.57 28.78
N GLY A 128 -35.00 -5.20 29.95
CA GLY A 128 -34.75 -6.64 30.09
C GLY A 128 -33.27 -7.06 30.05
N GLY A 129 -32.31 -6.15 29.78
CA GLY A 129 -30.88 -6.47 29.82
C GLY A 129 -30.40 -7.42 28.72
N GLN A 130 -31.23 -7.67 27.71
CA GLN A 130 -30.93 -8.56 26.58
C GLN A 130 -29.69 -8.07 25.83
N ARG A 131 -28.86 -8.97 25.34
CA ARG A 131 -27.69 -8.64 24.53
C ARG A 131 -28.11 -8.22 23.13
N ILE A 132 -27.53 -7.13 22.64
CA ILE A 132 -27.82 -6.61 21.31
C ILE A 132 -26.93 -7.32 20.30
N ILE A 133 -27.55 -7.82 19.23
CA ILE A 133 -26.87 -8.18 17.99
C ILE A 133 -27.26 -7.13 16.95
N LEU A 134 -26.29 -6.32 16.56
CA LEU A 134 -26.46 -5.35 15.49
C LEU A 134 -26.54 -6.07 14.15
N ASP A 135 -27.64 -5.85 13.43
CA ASP A 135 -27.84 -6.34 12.07
C ASP A 135 -28.10 -5.16 11.12
N LEU A 136 -27.05 -4.79 10.37
CA LEU A 136 -27.12 -3.68 9.43
C LEU A 136 -27.94 -3.99 8.17
N GLU A 137 -28.22 -5.26 7.90
CA GLU A 137 -29.12 -5.65 6.80
C GLU A 137 -30.55 -5.12 7.04
N LEU A 138 -30.93 -4.85 8.30
CA LEU A 138 -32.21 -4.25 8.65
C LEU A 138 -32.30 -2.74 8.32
N ASP A 139 -31.15 -2.06 8.17
CA ASP A 139 -31.06 -0.68 7.69
C ASP A 139 -30.74 -0.62 6.18
N MET A 140 -30.78 -1.75 5.48
CA MET A 140 -30.51 -1.79 4.05
C MET A 140 -31.53 -0.92 3.32
N ASP A 141 -31.00 -0.06 2.45
CA ASP A 141 -31.79 0.73 1.52
C ASP A 141 -31.11 0.68 0.14
N VAL A 142 -31.87 0.91 -0.94
CA VAL A 142 -31.40 0.70 -2.30
C VAL A 142 -31.20 2.06 -2.98
N PRO A 143 -29.96 2.42 -3.37
CA PRO A 143 -29.73 3.61 -4.17
C PRO A 143 -30.44 3.50 -5.52
N ASP A 144 -31.02 4.62 -5.99
CA ASP A 144 -31.71 4.69 -7.29
C ASP A 144 -30.76 4.29 -8.45
N GLU A 145 -29.51 4.74 -8.36
CA GLU A 145 -28.47 4.46 -9.34
C GLU A 145 -27.12 4.26 -8.66
N ILE A 146 -26.28 3.40 -9.24
CA ILE A 146 -24.91 3.19 -8.82
C ILE A 146 -24.00 3.45 -10.02
N THR A 147 -23.27 4.55 -9.98
CA THR A 147 -22.29 4.88 -11.01
C THR A 147 -21.01 4.09 -10.79
N VAL A 148 -20.68 3.21 -11.73
CA VAL A 148 -19.39 2.52 -11.79
C VAL A 148 -18.40 3.41 -12.55
N LEU A 149 -17.27 3.72 -11.90
CA LEU A 149 -16.17 4.51 -12.45
C LEU A 149 -14.90 3.65 -12.48
N VAL A 150 -14.16 3.69 -13.58
CA VAL A 150 -12.90 2.98 -13.77
C VAL A 150 -11.75 3.97 -13.92
N ASP A 151 -10.68 3.79 -13.14
CA ASP A 151 -9.50 4.64 -13.18
C ASP A 151 -8.20 3.83 -13.15
N ILE A 152 -7.10 4.48 -13.56
CA ILE A 152 -5.75 3.98 -13.31
C ILE A 152 -5.20 4.80 -12.14
N ASP A 153 -5.06 4.18 -10.97
CA ASP A 153 -4.66 4.88 -9.75
C ASP A 153 -3.16 5.18 -9.72
N SER A 154 -2.37 4.25 -10.26
CA SER A 154 -0.92 4.30 -10.28
C SER A 154 -0.32 3.42 -11.39
N TYR A 155 0.95 3.68 -11.72
CA TYR A 155 1.77 2.80 -12.53
C TYR A 155 3.16 2.61 -11.93
N ILE A 156 3.74 1.44 -12.16
CA ILE A 156 5.11 1.11 -11.81
C ILE A 156 5.75 0.42 -13.00
N TRP A 157 6.94 0.86 -13.42
CA TRP A 157 7.69 0.21 -14.49
C TRP A 157 9.07 -0.19 -14.00
N VAL A 158 9.40 -1.47 -14.13
CA VAL A 158 10.68 -2.04 -13.71
C VAL A 158 11.50 -2.34 -14.97
N THR A 159 12.70 -1.76 -15.07
CA THR A 159 13.53 -1.92 -16.28
C THR A 159 15.03 -1.87 -15.97
N SER A 160 15.84 -2.55 -16.78
CA SER A 160 17.27 -2.31 -16.82
C SER A 160 17.62 -1.02 -17.58
N ASN A 161 16.91 -0.65 -18.63
CA ASN A 161 17.26 0.48 -19.48
C ASN A 161 16.05 1.39 -19.64
N PHE A 162 16.15 2.59 -19.08
CA PHE A 162 15.06 3.55 -19.11
C PHE A 162 15.16 4.44 -20.37
N CYS A 163 14.06 4.58 -21.09
CA CYS A 163 13.98 5.38 -22.31
C CYS A 163 12.84 6.41 -22.17
N PRO A 164 13.14 7.67 -21.82
CA PRO A 164 12.10 8.70 -21.76
C PRO A 164 11.65 9.10 -23.18
N ALA A 165 10.40 9.54 -23.33
CA ALA A 165 9.96 10.14 -24.59
C ALA A 165 10.47 11.57 -24.76
N LEU A 166 10.59 12.32 -23.65
CA LEU A 166 11.06 13.70 -23.60
C LEU A 166 12.29 13.85 -22.68
N SER A 167 12.59 15.06 -22.21
CA SER A 167 13.65 15.28 -21.24
C SER A 167 13.27 14.77 -19.85
N LEU A 168 14.28 14.31 -19.11
CA LEU A 168 14.19 13.81 -17.74
C LEU A 168 15.02 14.72 -16.83
N GLY A 169 14.51 15.06 -15.64
CA GLY A 169 15.31 15.69 -14.60
C GLY A 169 16.09 14.65 -13.79
N ILE A 170 17.42 14.69 -13.81
CA ILE A 170 18.29 13.83 -12.98
C ILE A 170 18.80 14.64 -11.79
N TYR A 171 18.70 14.08 -10.59
CA TYR A 171 19.23 14.73 -9.39
C TYR A 171 20.75 14.73 -9.37
N LEU A 172 21.33 15.92 -9.17
CA LEU A 172 22.79 16.10 -9.10
C LEU A 172 23.37 15.62 -7.76
N ALA A 173 22.56 15.47 -6.72
CA ALA A 173 23.00 14.85 -5.46
C ALA A 173 21.94 13.84 -4.96
N PRO A 174 22.29 12.94 -4.04
CA PRO A 174 21.33 12.04 -3.42
C PRO A 174 20.24 12.81 -2.64
N VAL A 175 18.99 12.35 -2.73
CA VAL A 175 17.89 12.88 -1.92
C VAL A 175 18.00 12.37 -0.49
N ILE A 176 18.02 13.28 0.49
CA ILE A 176 18.01 12.96 1.91
C ILE A 176 16.58 13.16 2.43
N ASP A 177 15.90 12.06 2.76
CA ASP A 177 14.53 12.08 3.27
C ASP A 177 14.40 11.17 4.51
N HIS A 178 13.42 11.46 5.36
CA HIS A 178 13.10 10.67 6.54
C HIS A 178 12.48 9.31 6.21
N GLN A 179 12.07 9.07 4.96
CA GLN A 179 11.43 7.83 4.52
C GLN A 179 11.98 7.37 3.17
N VAL A 180 12.08 6.05 2.97
CA VAL A 180 12.44 5.51 1.65
C VAL A 180 11.25 5.60 0.69
N PRO A 181 11.46 5.82 -0.62
CA PRO A 181 10.37 5.97 -1.59
C PRO A 181 9.38 4.78 -1.56
N ILE A 182 9.89 3.55 -1.72
CA ILE A 182 9.11 2.32 -1.65
C ILE A 182 9.25 1.72 -0.24
N HIS A 183 8.51 2.29 0.72
CA HIS A 183 8.56 1.87 2.13
C HIS A 183 7.54 0.78 2.50
N LYS A 184 6.47 0.62 1.72
CA LYS A 184 5.47 -0.45 1.87
C LYS A 184 5.61 -1.45 0.75
N HIS A 185 5.21 -2.69 1.03
CA HIS A 185 5.14 -3.75 0.04
C HIS A 185 4.15 -3.37 -1.07
N ASN A 186 4.62 -3.37 -2.32
CA ASN A 186 3.82 -3.02 -3.50
C ASN A 186 3.53 -4.26 -4.37
N HIS A 187 3.67 -5.49 -3.85
CA HIS A 187 3.29 -6.72 -4.56
C HIS A 187 3.96 -6.91 -5.93
N ILE A 188 5.06 -6.19 -6.17
CA ILE A 188 5.91 -6.32 -7.34
C ILE A 188 7.22 -6.92 -6.89
N TYR A 189 7.60 -7.98 -7.57
CA TYR A 189 8.77 -8.76 -7.28
C TYR A 189 9.74 -8.77 -8.46
N VAL A 190 11.02 -8.87 -8.15
CA VAL A 190 12.07 -9.10 -9.13
C VAL A 190 12.84 -10.34 -8.76
N ASP A 191 13.31 -11.07 -9.76
CA ASP A 191 14.10 -12.27 -9.55
C ASP A 191 15.58 -11.92 -9.45
N ILE A 192 16.15 -12.23 -8.29
CA ILE A 192 17.55 -11.99 -7.98
C ILE A 192 18.27 -13.33 -7.96
N LEU A 193 19.40 -13.40 -8.64
CA LEU A 193 20.30 -14.55 -8.61
C LEU A 193 21.03 -14.62 -7.27
N ILE A 194 20.93 -15.77 -6.62
CA ILE A 194 21.62 -16.06 -5.36
C ILE A 194 23.06 -16.48 -5.69
N PRO A 195 24.07 -15.84 -5.07
CA PRO A 195 25.46 -16.25 -5.22
C PRO A 195 25.65 -17.68 -4.72
N GLN A 196 26.55 -18.43 -5.36
CA GLN A 196 26.99 -19.73 -4.84
C GLN A 196 27.68 -19.54 -3.48
N SER A 197 27.33 -20.38 -2.52
CA SER A 197 28.05 -20.48 -1.25
C SER A 197 29.43 -21.11 -1.44
N ALA A 198 30.30 -21.02 -0.42
CA ALA A 198 31.59 -21.71 -0.45
C ALA A 198 31.42 -23.24 -0.59
N ASP A 199 30.38 -23.79 0.06
CA ASP A 199 30.06 -25.22 -0.01
C ASP A 199 29.58 -25.63 -1.42
N ASP A 200 28.87 -24.73 -2.13
CA ASP A 200 28.42 -24.94 -3.51
C ASP A 200 29.56 -24.97 -4.53
N GLN A 201 30.76 -24.48 -4.17
CA GLN A 201 31.89 -24.39 -5.09
C GLN A 201 32.66 -25.71 -5.21
N GLY A 202 32.58 -26.59 -4.20
CA GLY A 202 33.14 -27.95 -4.17
C GLY A 202 34.68 -28.05 -4.37
N PRO A 203 35.41 -28.85 -3.58
CA PRO A 203 36.84 -29.05 -3.81
C PRO A 203 37.16 -29.84 -5.10
N ASP A 204 36.21 -30.65 -5.60
CA ASP A 204 36.46 -31.69 -6.61
C ASP A 204 35.62 -31.55 -7.90
N GLY A 205 35.09 -30.35 -8.19
CA GLY A 205 34.31 -30.11 -9.40
C GLY A 205 32.85 -30.58 -9.35
N THR A 206 32.34 -30.99 -8.17
CA THR A 206 30.89 -31.17 -7.91
C THR A 206 30.18 -29.84 -7.64
N ALA A 207 30.72 -28.73 -8.16
CA ALA A 207 30.17 -27.41 -7.99
C ALA A 207 28.72 -27.36 -8.52
N ARG A 208 27.83 -26.70 -7.76
CA ARG A 208 26.43 -26.55 -8.14
C ARG A 208 26.33 -25.82 -9.48
N LYS A 209 25.99 -26.53 -10.56
CA LYS A 209 25.87 -25.94 -11.92
C LYS A 209 24.60 -25.12 -12.13
N GLU A 210 23.59 -25.33 -11.29
CA GLU A 210 22.31 -24.65 -11.40
C GLU A 210 22.33 -23.23 -10.81
N TRP A 211 21.60 -22.34 -11.46
CA TRP A 211 21.38 -20.97 -11.02
C TRP A 211 20.15 -20.93 -10.13
N TRP A 212 20.33 -20.57 -8.85
CA TRP A 212 19.19 -20.36 -7.96
C TRP A 212 18.76 -18.90 -7.99
N THR A 213 17.47 -18.69 -8.18
CA THR A 213 16.85 -17.36 -8.11
C THR A 213 15.99 -17.24 -6.86
N LYS A 214 15.83 -16.00 -6.41
CA LYS A 214 14.90 -15.64 -5.36
C LYS A 214 14.08 -14.44 -5.81
N SER A 215 12.77 -14.60 -5.74
CA SER A 215 11.85 -13.49 -5.93
C SER A 215 11.91 -12.57 -4.71
N VAL A 216 12.20 -11.30 -4.92
CA VAL A 216 12.38 -10.29 -3.88
C VAL A 216 11.49 -9.09 -4.17
N PRO A 217 10.69 -8.62 -3.20
CA PRO A 217 9.84 -7.46 -3.44
C PRO A 217 10.68 -6.18 -3.56
N LEU A 218 10.24 -5.25 -4.40
CA LEU A 218 10.95 -3.98 -4.62
C LEU A 218 11.22 -3.21 -3.32
N SER A 219 10.23 -3.21 -2.41
CA SER A 219 10.32 -2.61 -1.07
C SER A 219 11.42 -3.19 -0.18
N SER A 220 12.03 -4.31 -0.56
CA SER A 220 13.11 -4.97 0.18
C SER A 220 14.50 -4.76 -0.43
N ILE A 221 14.59 -4.03 -1.55
CA ILE A 221 15.85 -3.73 -2.24
C ILE A 221 16.28 -2.32 -1.84
N SER A 222 17.58 -2.12 -1.60
CA SER A 222 18.12 -0.81 -1.30
C SER A 222 17.95 0.11 -2.50
N HIS A 223 17.37 1.29 -2.30
CA HIS A 223 16.98 2.16 -3.41
C HIS A 223 16.96 3.64 -3.02
N VAL A 224 17.11 4.51 -4.03
CA VAL A 224 17.15 5.96 -3.86
C VAL A 224 16.40 6.67 -5.00
N PRO A 225 15.86 7.87 -4.75
CA PRO A 225 15.45 8.75 -5.83
C PRO A 225 16.65 9.14 -6.69
N PHE A 226 16.52 8.96 -8.00
CA PHE A 226 17.53 9.30 -8.99
C PHE A 226 17.12 10.50 -9.85
N GLY A 227 15.82 10.67 -10.08
CA GLY A 227 15.31 11.79 -10.83
C GLY A 227 13.81 11.94 -10.69
N MET A 228 13.26 12.84 -11.50
CA MET A 228 11.83 13.11 -11.56
C MET A 228 11.41 13.36 -13.00
N LEU A 229 10.31 12.74 -13.38
CA LEU A 229 9.58 13.06 -14.60
C LEU A 229 8.40 13.94 -14.22
N SER A 230 8.52 15.25 -14.42
CA SER A 230 7.41 16.18 -14.21
C SER A 230 6.66 16.44 -15.51
N THR A 231 5.35 16.35 -15.46
CA THR A 231 4.44 17.05 -16.37
C THR A 231 3.95 18.33 -15.69
N ALA A 232 3.12 19.13 -16.37
CA ALA A 232 2.55 20.34 -15.78
C ALA A 232 1.81 20.08 -14.45
N ASN A 233 1.28 18.87 -14.26
CA ASN A 233 0.34 18.56 -13.18
C ASN A 233 0.73 17.35 -12.32
N HIS A 234 1.83 16.66 -12.62
CA HIS A 234 2.25 15.46 -11.90
C HIS A 234 3.77 15.28 -11.93
N ALA A 235 4.30 14.61 -10.92
CA ALA A 235 5.70 14.20 -10.84
C ALA A 235 5.81 12.71 -10.54
N SER A 236 6.42 11.97 -11.46
CA SER A 236 6.77 10.56 -11.26
C SER A 236 8.14 10.43 -10.64
N ASN A 237 8.24 9.53 -9.67
CA ASN A 237 9.49 9.22 -9.00
C ASN A 237 10.30 8.28 -9.88
N PHE A 238 11.51 8.69 -10.23
CA PHE A 238 12.46 7.84 -10.94
C PHE A 238 13.53 7.36 -9.97
N LEU A 239 13.60 6.05 -9.77
CA LEU A 239 14.36 5.40 -8.70
C LEU A 239 15.48 4.54 -9.26
N LEU A 240 16.60 4.50 -8.52
CA LEU A 240 17.68 3.55 -8.71
C LEU A 240 17.63 2.49 -7.62
N LEU A 241 17.75 1.21 -8.02
CA LEU A 241 17.73 0.07 -7.12
C LEU A 241 19.05 -0.70 -7.19
N PHE A 242 19.55 -1.13 -6.03
CA PHE A 242 20.86 -1.76 -5.86
C PHE A 242 20.73 -3.16 -5.23
N PRO A 243 20.52 -4.21 -6.05
CA PRO A 243 20.29 -5.57 -5.55
C PRO A 243 21.50 -6.17 -4.82
N ARG A 244 22.72 -5.76 -5.19
CA ARG A 244 23.98 -6.19 -4.53
C ARG A 244 24.17 -5.65 -3.11
N ILE A 245 23.41 -4.62 -2.74
CA ILE A 245 23.48 -3.89 -1.47
C ILE A 245 22.37 -4.35 -0.51
N ILE A 246 21.58 -5.38 -0.88
CA ILE A 246 20.57 -5.98 -0.02
C ILE A 246 21.23 -6.51 1.26
N HIS A 247 20.82 -5.99 2.40
CA HIS A 247 21.36 -6.32 3.70
C HIS A 247 20.26 -6.38 4.77
N LYS A 248 20.58 -7.03 5.89
CA LYS A 248 19.75 -7.04 7.09
C LYS A 248 20.22 -5.95 8.05
N ARG A 249 19.31 -5.44 8.89
CA ARG A 249 19.68 -4.58 10.02
C ARG A 249 20.58 -5.37 10.99
N THR A 250 21.57 -4.73 11.58
CA THR A 250 22.54 -5.36 12.49
C THR A 250 21.89 -6.12 13.65
N ASN A 251 20.77 -5.59 14.19
CA ASN A 251 20.07 -6.17 15.34
C ASN A 251 18.68 -6.72 14.98
N SER A 252 18.39 -6.96 13.70
CA SER A 252 17.07 -7.43 13.28
C SER A 252 17.16 -8.26 11.99
N SER A 253 16.33 -9.29 11.90
CA SER A 253 16.16 -10.07 10.66
C SER A 253 15.55 -9.24 9.52
N LEU A 254 15.03 -8.05 9.81
CA LEU A 254 14.45 -7.14 8.83
C LEU A 254 15.51 -6.60 7.87
N LYS A 255 15.15 -6.57 6.59
CA LYS A 255 15.98 -5.95 5.56
C LYS A 255 16.07 -4.44 5.78
N ALA A 256 17.24 -3.88 5.55
CA ALA A 256 17.44 -2.44 5.54
C ALA A 256 17.46 -1.94 4.09
N THR A 257 16.56 -1.01 3.82
CA THR A 257 16.34 -0.43 2.48
C THR A 257 17.03 0.91 2.30
N ARG A 258 17.35 1.57 3.42
CA ARG A 258 18.14 2.81 3.43
C ARG A 258 19.60 2.50 3.12
N ILE A 259 20.22 3.42 2.41
CA ILE A 259 21.65 3.41 2.10
C ILE A 259 22.28 4.56 2.88
N PRO A 260 23.37 4.34 3.63
CA PRO A 260 24.09 5.42 4.29
C PRO A 260 24.59 6.47 3.32
N LEU A 261 24.70 7.70 3.81
CA LEU A 261 24.98 8.86 2.98
C LEU A 261 26.32 8.74 2.26
N ASP A 262 27.38 8.34 2.96
CA ASP A 262 28.73 8.24 2.38
C ASP A 262 28.80 7.22 1.26
N VAL A 263 28.02 6.14 1.38
CA VAL A 263 27.92 5.08 0.37
C VAL A 263 27.23 5.64 -0.88
N ILE A 264 26.10 6.31 -0.72
CA ILE A 264 25.40 6.86 -1.88
C ILE A 264 26.14 8.06 -2.51
N ASP A 265 26.85 8.85 -1.70
CA ASP A 265 27.69 9.95 -2.18
C ASP A 265 28.84 9.43 -3.04
N LEU A 266 29.45 8.30 -2.66
CA LEU A 266 30.45 7.62 -3.49
C LEU A 266 29.89 7.27 -4.87
N PHE A 267 28.68 6.69 -4.93
CA PHE A 267 28.05 6.38 -6.22
C PHE A 267 27.80 7.64 -7.06
N TRP A 268 27.37 8.74 -6.43
CA TRP A 268 27.15 9.99 -7.17
C TRP A 268 28.46 10.60 -7.69
N ASN A 269 29.50 10.67 -6.85
CA ASN A 269 30.78 11.27 -7.22
C ASN A 269 31.54 10.45 -8.26
N GLU A 270 31.50 9.12 -8.19
CA GLU A 270 32.30 8.25 -9.08
C GLU A 270 31.54 7.79 -10.32
N VAL A 271 30.20 7.79 -10.28
CA VAL A 271 29.35 7.24 -11.35
C VAL A 271 28.46 8.31 -11.96
N VAL A 272 27.53 8.86 -11.19
CA VAL A 272 26.46 9.71 -11.74
C VAL A 272 27.00 11.03 -12.31
N LEU A 273 27.70 11.81 -11.50
CA LEU A 273 28.20 13.14 -11.89
C LEU A 273 29.21 13.06 -13.05
N PRO A 274 30.20 12.15 -13.03
CA PRO A 274 31.11 12.00 -14.16
C PRO A 274 30.42 11.53 -15.44
N SER A 275 29.40 10.67 -15.35
CA SER A 275 28.61 10.27 -16.52
C SER A 275 27.78 11.41 -17.10
N ILE A 276 27.22 12.27 -16.25
CA ILE A 276 26.50 13.48 -16.70
C ILE A 276 27.47 14.48 -17.34
N SER A 277 28.61 14.74 -16.68
CA SER A 277 29.62 15.69 -17.17
C SER A 277 30.19 15.29 -18.52
N GLN A 278 30.41 13.99 -18.76
CA GLN A 278 30.88 13.45 -20.04
C GLN A 278 29.94 13.75 -21.21
N GLU A 279 28.63 13.81 -20.97
CA GLU A 279 27.60 14.04 -21.99
C GLU A 279 27.04 15.47 -21.97
N ALA A 280 27.47 16.31 -21.02
CA ALA A 280 27.04 17.69 -20.90
C ALA A 280 27.70 18.55 -21.99
N PRO A 281 26.94 19.42 -22.70
CA PRO A 281 27.54 20.41 -23.58
C PRO A 281 28.53 21.30 -22.83
N ASN A 282 29.57 21.79 -23.50
CA ASN A 282 30.56 22.70 -22.90
C ASN A 282 29.92 23.92 -22.22
N SER A 283 28.81 24.43 -22.77
CA SER A 283 28.04 25.54 -22.20
C SER A 283 27.34 25.21 -20.89
N SER A 284 27.11 23.92 -20.62
CA SER A 284 26.42 23.41 -19.43
C SER A 284 27.39 23.00 -18.31
N LEU A 285 28.68 22.80 -18.61
CA LEU A 285 29.70 22.41 -17.63
C LEU A 285 29.77 23.31 -16.39
N PRO A 286 29.65 24.66 -16.48
CA PRO A 286 29.65 25.51 -15.28
C PRO A 286 28.47 25.26 -14.32
N TYR A 287 27.41 24.61 -14.81
CA TYR A 287 26.17 24.36 -14.07
C TYR A 287 26.03 22.91 -13.59
N VAL A 288 26.94 22.03 -14.02
CA VAL A 288 27.08 20.65 -13.58
C VAL A 288 28.29 20.59 -12.66
N ASP A 289 28.04 20.76 -11.37
CA ASP A 289 29.06 20.65 -10.34
C ASP A 289 29.76 19.29 -10.38
N THR A 290 31.04 19.28 -10.00
CA THR A 290 31.88 18.08 -10.16
C THR A 290 31.74 17.11 -9.00
N THR A 291 31.29 17.59 -7.83
CA THR A 291 31.12 16.76 -6.63
C THR A 291 29.83 17.06 -5.89
N VAL A 292 29.32 16.06 -5.15
CA VAL A 292 28.18 16.21 -4.23
C VAL A 292 28.42 17.29 -3.19
N HIS A 293 29.68 17.47 -2.75
CA HIS A 293 30.03 18.49 -1.77
C HIS A 293 29.82 19.91 -2.32
N GLU A 294 30.27 20.17 -3.55
CA GLU A 294 30.04 21.44 -4.26
C GLU A 294 28.55 21.73 -4.44
N ILE A 295 27.78 20.71 -4.83
CA ILE A 295 26.32 20.84 -5.02
C ILE A 295 25.64 21.23 -3.72
N ARG A 296 25.97 20.53 -2.63
CA ARG A 296 25.42 20.83 -1.29
C ARG A 296 25.86 22.19 -0.77
N TYR A 297 27.07 22.63 -1.12
CA TYR A 297 27.54 23.98 -0.79
C TYR A 297 26.70 25.04 -1.52
N LYS A 298 26.46 24.86 -2.82
CA LYS A 298 25.67 25.77 -3.65
C LYS A 298 24.17 25.73 -3.37
N SER A 299 23.65 24.64 -2.80
CA SER A 299 22.23 24.51 -2.43
C SER A 299 21.87 25.17 -1.10
N ARG A 300 22.81 25.82 -0.42
CA ARG A 300 22.54 26.53 0.84
C ARG A 300 21.67 27.77 0.57
N LYS A 301 20.61 27.95 1.35
CA LYS A 301 19.87 29.23 1.36
C LYS A 301 20.73 30.29 2.04
N GLY A 302 20.87 31.46 1.41
CA GLY A 302 21.52 32.61 2.03
C GLY A 302 20.85 32.94 3.38
N GLY A 303 21.65 33.01 4.45
CA GLY A 303 21.20 33.43 5.78
C GLY A 303 20.77 32.32 6.76
N SER A 304 20.62 31.05 6.35
CA SER A 304 20.32 29.95 7.27
C SER A 304 21.43 28.89 7.24
N GLY A 305 22.23 28.81 8.30
CA GLY A 305 23.30 27.81 8.47
C GLY A 305 22.82 26.36 8.62
N GLN A 306 21.54 26.08 8.43
CA GLN A 306 21.00 24.72 8.45
C GLN A 306 20.81 24.17 7.03
N PRO A 307 21.30 22.95 6.75
CA PRO A 307 20.95 22.23 5.54
C PRO A 307 19.46 21.89 5.63
N GLY A 308 18.62 22.72 5.01
CA GLY A 308 17.20 22.44 4.91
C GLY A 308 17.00 21.10 4.21
N SER A 309 16.05 20.30 4.71
CA SER A 309 15.42 19.18 4.01
C SER A 309 14.98 19.63 2.61
N GLN A 310 15.86 19.58 1.62
CA GLN A 310 15.60 20.05 0.27
C GLN A 310 15.99 18.98 -0.73
N ARG A 311 15.06 18.70 -1.63
CA ARG A 311 15.34 17.92 -2.83
C ARG A 311 16.48 18.63 -3.59
N PRO A 312 17.54 17.90 -3.95
CA PRO A 312 18.70 18.45 -4.62
C PRO A 312 18.34 18.95 -6.02
N LYS A 313 19.15 19.88 -6.55
CA LYS A 313 18.98 20.42 -7.90
C LYS A 313 18.93 19.26 -8.91
N ALA A 314 17.94 19.29 -9.79
CA ALA A 314 17.86 18.39 -10.94
C ALA A 314 18.38 19.09 -12.20
N THR A 315 19.08 18.35 -13.06
CA THR A 315 19.48 18.82 -14.38
C THR A 315 18.63 18.15 -15.47
N PRO A 316 18.09 18.91 -16.44
CA PRO A 316 17.35 18.32 -17.54
C PRO A 316 18.31 17.61 -18.51
N VAL A 317 17.97 16.39 -18.90
CA VAL A 317 18.76 15.56 -19.82
C VAL A 317 17.85 15.08 -20.95
N SER A 318 18.30 15.22 -22.20
CA SER A 318 17.58 14.71 -23.37
C SER A 318 17.60 13.19 -23.44
N LYS A 319 16.67 12.58 -24.19
CA LYS A 319 16.63 11.13 -24.42
C LYS A 319 18.00 10.55 -24.83
N VAL A 320 18.62 11.12 -25.86
CA VAL A 320 19.90 10.64 -26.41
C VAL A 320 21.04 10.77 -25.39
N ALA A 321 21.12 11.90 -24.69
CA ALA A 321 22.13 12.09 -23.66
C ALA A 321 21.92 11.09 -22.50
N PHE A 322 20.67 10.82 -22.13
CA PHE A 322 20.35 9.91 -21.04
C PHE A 322 20.71 8.45 -21.36
N GLU A 323 20.48 7.99 -22.59
CA GLU A 323 20.93 6.67 -23.05
C GLU A 323 22.45 6.50 -22.92
N ARG A 324 23.21 7.56 -23.26
CA ARG A 324 24.68 7.56 -23.14
C ARG A 324 25.14 7.63 -21.68
N ILE A 325 24.48 8.44 -20.85
CA ILE A 325 24.71 8.49 -19.41
C ILE A 325 24.53 7.11 -18.79
N GLN A 326 23.42 6.41 -19.07
CA GLN A 326 23.18 5.06 -18.54
C GLN A 326 24.29 4.08 -18.94
N ARG A 327 24.77 4.15 -20.19
CA ARG A 327 25.89 3.33 -20.66
C ARG A 327 27.18 3.66 -19.92
N SER A 328 27.51 4.95 -19.79
CA SER A 328 28.69 5.43 -19.04
C SER A 328 28.64 4.99 -17.58
N MET A 329 27.48 5.08 -16.92
CA MET A 329 27.29 4.63 -15.54
C MET A 329 27.61 3.13 -15.39
N ARG A 330 27.11 2.30 -16.32
CA ARG A 330 27.36 0.85 -16.31
C ARG A 330 28.84 0.53 -16.54
N THR A 331 29.49 1.22 -17.46
CA THR A 331 30.93 1.08 -17.74
C THR A 331 31.76 1.42 -16.50
N ARG A 332 31.51 2.57 -15.87
CA ARG A 332 32.23 3.00 -14.65
C ARG A 332 32.12 2.00 -13.52
N VAL A 333 30.91 1.50 -13.26
CA VAL A 333 30.66 0.48 -12.23
C VAL A 333 31.37 -0.84 -12.54
N LYS A 334 31.53 -1.19 -13.82
CA LYS A 334 32.22 -2.41 -14.24
C LYS A 334 33.75 -2.29 -14.11
N ASP A 335 34.30 -1.12 -14.46
CA ASP A 335 35.75 -0.93 -14.59
C ASP A 335 36.44 -0.67 -13.24
N GLN A 336 35.71 -0.21 -12.23
CA GLN A 336 36.27 0.09 -10.91
C GLN A 336 35.82 -0.95 -9.86
N ALA A 337 36.78 -1.69 -9.30
CA ALA A 337 36.50 -2.73 -8.30
C ALA A 337 35.78 -2.20 -7.05
N MET A 338 36.09 -0.97 -6.62
CA MET A 338 35.43 -0.31 -5.49
C MET A 338 33.92 -0.06 -5.71
N LEU A 339 33.47 -0.04 -6.97
CA LEU A 339 32.08 0.16 -7.35
C LEU A 339 31.31 -1.14 -7.58
N ALA A 340 31.96 -2.31 -7.43
CA ALA A 340 31.33 -3.61 -7.60
C ALA A 340 30.01 -3.80 -6.80
N PRO A 341 29.85 -3.26 -5.57
CA PRO A 341 28.57 -3.30 -4.84
C PRO A 341 27.42 -2.59 -5.56
N TYR A 342 27.66 -1.63 -6.45
CA TYR A 342 26.63 -0.98 -7.26
C TYR A 342 26.30 -1.73 -8.55
N GLY A 343 27.02 -2.82 -8.84
CA GLY A 343 26.77 -3.64 -10.01
C GLY A 343 25.33 -4.15 -10.07
N SER A 344 24.85 -4.43 -11.28
CA SER A 344 23.48 -4.91 -11.50
C SER A 344 22.38 -3.94 -11.02
N PHE A 345 22.69 -2.64 -10.90
CA PHE A 345 21.64 -1.65 -10.67
C PHE A 345 20.64 -1.61 -11.82
N PHE A 346 19.40 -1.29 -11.49
CA PHE A 346 18.29 -1.14 -12.41
C PHE A 346 17.38 0.01 -11.98
N PHE A 347 16.42 0.34 -12.83
CA PHE A 347 15.53 1.48 -12.65
C PHE A 347 14.11 1.06 -12.33
N VAL A 348 13.44 1.88 -11.52
CA VAL A 348 12.00 1.82 -11.33
C VAL A 348 11.42 3.21 -11.54
N LEU A 349 10.40 3.29 -12.38
CA LEU A 349 9.55 4.47 -12.47
C LEU A 349 8.26 4.22 -11.69
N GLU A 350 7.87 5.15 -10.84
CA GLU A 350 6.63 5.09 -10.07
C GLU A 350 5.82 6.38 -10.25
N GLY A 351 4.59 6.25 -10.78
CA GLY A 351 3.61 7.32 -10.85
C GLY A 351 2.42 7.02 -9.95
N LYS A 352 2.23 7.82 -8.90
CA LYS A 352 1.12 7.69 -7.93
C LYS A 352 0.22 8.90 -7.93
N GLY A 353 -1.03 8.75 -7.49
CA GLY A 353 -1.97 9.86 -7.36
C GLY A 353 -2.41 10.41 -8.71
N ILE A 354 -2.49 9.54 -9.72
CA ILE A 354 -2.88 9.92 -11.08
C ILE A 354 -4.36 9.65 -11.37
N LYS A 355 -5.09 9.09 -10.41
CA LYS A 355 -6.52 8.76 -10.49
C LYS A 355 -7.35 9.80 -11.23
N LEU A 356 -7.29 11.06 -10.80
CA LEU A 356 -8.12 12.13 -11.37
C LEU A 356 -7.81 12.42 -12.84
N TRP A 357 -6.61 12.08 -13.29
CA TRP A 357 -6.16 12.27 -14.67
C TRP A 357 -6.57 11.14 -15.60
N THR A 358 -7.03 10.01 -15.07
CA THR A 358 -7.34 8.78 -15.83
C THR A 358 -8.78 8.32 -15.67
N LYS A 359 -9.47 8.77 -14.63
CA LYS A 359 -10.87 8.43 -14.30
C LYS A 359 -11.80 8.55 -15.51
N ASP A 360 -12.41 7.44 -15.91
CA ASP A 360 -13.36 7.32 -17.03
C ASP A 360 -12.92 8.06 -18.30
N GLY A 361 -11.62 7.99 -18.60
CA GLY A 361 -11.09 8.72 -19.76
C GLY A 361 -11.15 10.24 -19.59
N GLN A 362 -11.01 10.76 -18.37
CA GLN A 362 -11.28 12.15 -17.99
C GLN A 362 -12.72 12.57 -18.31
N ASP A 363 -13.67 11.94 -17.64
CA ASP A 363 -15.10 12.22 -17.78
C ASP A 363 -15.55 12.17 -19.26
N GLY A 364 -15.08 11.15 -19.98
CA GLY A 364 -15.42 10.90 -21.40
C GLY A 364 -14.63 11.72 -22.42
N ARG A 365 -13.65 12.53 -22.01
CA ARG A 365 -12.77 13.25 -22.95
C ARG A 365 -11.94 12.31 -23.84
N TYR A 366 -11.61 11.13 -23.33
CA TYR A 366 -10.84 10.10 -24.00
C TYR A 366 -11.61 8.77 -23.97
N ASP A 367 -11.38 7.94 -24.99
CA ASP A 367 -12.10 6.67 -25.17
C ASP A 367 -11.89 5.67 -24.03
N SER A 368 -10.79 5.80 -23.27
CA SER A 368 -10.50 4.91 -22.14
C SER A 368 -9.58 5.58 -21.10
N PRO A 369 -9.53 5.04 -19.85
CA PRO A 369 -8.55 5.44 -18.86
C PRO A 369 -7.10 5.31 -19.33
N TYR A 370 -6.80 4.35 -20.21
CA TYR A 370 -5.46 4.16 -20.76
C TYR A 370 -5.10 5.22 -21.81
N GLU A 371 -6.04 5.61 -22.67
CA GLU A 371 -5.80 6.73 -23.59
C GLU A 371 -5.64 8.04 -22.83
N ALA A 372 -6.43 8.27 -21.78
CA ALA A 372 -6.21 9.38 -20.86
C ALA A 372 -4.80 9.35 -20.26
N LEU A 373 -4.34 8.19 -19.76
CA LEU A 373 -2.98 8.03 -19.25
C LEU A 373 -1.94 8.43 -20.30
N LYS A 374 -2.04 7.92 -21.53
CA LYS A 374 -1.09 8.26 -22.61
C LYS A 374 -1.07 9.75 -22.93
N LYS A 375 -2.23 10.40 -22.98
CA LYS A 375 -2.36 11.81 -23.37
C LYS A 375 -1.95 12.78 -22.27
N ASN A 376 -2.10 12.42 -20.99
CA ASN A 376 -1.70 13.27 -19.87
C ASN A 376 -0.21 13.13 -19.51
N PHE A 377 0.41 11.99 -19.84
CA PHE A 377 1.78 11.66 -19.48
C PHE A 377 2.64 11.44 -20.73
N THR A 378 2.77 12.50 -21.53
CA THR A 378 3.46 12.49 -22.84
C THR A 378 4.98 12.42 -22.76
N ASN A 379 5.55 12.62 -21.56
CA ASN A 379 6.98 12.47 -21.30
C ASN A 379 7.43 11.00 -21.22
N LEU A 380 6.49 10.06 -21.22
CA LEU A 380 6.74 8.62 -21.20
C LEU A 380 6.45 7.98 -22.56
N ASP A 381 7.34 7.06 -22.95
CA ASP A 381 7.13 6.22 -24.13
C ASP A 381 6.33 4.98 -23.74
N TRP A 382 5.01 5.11 -23.73
CA TRP A 382 4.11 4.05 -23.32
C TRP A 382 4.24 2.79 -24.19
N ASN A 383 4.52 2.94 -25.49
CA ASN A 383 4.72 1.79 -26.38
C ASN A 383 5.99 1.03 -25.99
N TYR A 384 7.07 1.75 -25.70
CA TYR A 384 8.31 1.15 -25.19
C TYR A 384 8.10 0.44 -23.86
N MET A 385 7.37 1.07 -22.92
CA MET A 385 7.08 0.51 -21.59
C MET A 385 6.18 -0.74 -21.64
N MET A 386 5.29 -0.81 -22.62
CA MET A 386 4.39 -1.95 -22.85
C MET A 386 5.11 -3.16 -23.46
N ASP A 387 6.24 -2.96 -24.11
CA ASP A 387 7.07 -4.04 -24.64
C ASP A 387 7.88 -4.70 -23.52
N ARG A 388 7.58 -5.97 -23.28
CA ARG A 388 8.14 -6.76 -22.17
C ARG A 388 9.59 -7.18 -22.38
N ASN A 389 10.14 -6.93 -23.55
CA ASN A 389 11.58 -7.02 -23.80
C ASN A 389 12.36 -5.87 -23.12
N HIS A 390 11.70 -4.76 -22.83
CA HIS A 390 12.33 -3.58 -22.23
C HIS A 390 12.10 -3.47 -20.72
N GLY A 391 11.23 -4.27 -20.13
CA GLY A 391 10.89 -4.21 -18.72
C GLY A 391 9.52 -4.82 -18.46
N GLU A 392 8.97 -4.58 -17.28
CA GLU A 392 7.60 -5.01 -16.95
C GLU A 392 6.83 -3.80 -16.40
N LEU A 393 5.75 -3.42 -17.08
CA LEU A 393 4.84 -2.35 -16.67
C LEU A 393 3.71 -2.95 -15.84
N TYR A 394 3.46 -2.35 -14.68
CA TYR A 394 2.39 -2.68 -13.76
C TYR A 394 1.45 -1.48 -13.64
N LEU A 395 0.14 -1.73 -13.72
CA LEU A 395 -0.90 -0.73 -13.57
C LEU A 395 -1.83 -1.14 -12.41
N ASP A 396 -2.20 -0.14 -11.61
CA ASP A 396 -3.26 -0.27 -10.60
C ASP A 396 -4.57 0.21 -11.20
N ILE A 397 -5.47 -0.72 -11.48
CA ILE A 397 -6.79 -0.43 -12.03
C ILE A 397 -7.79 -0.37 -10.88
N GLY A 398 -8.41 0.80 -10.68
CA GLY A 398 -9.43 1.03 -9.68
C GLY A 398 -10.83 0.99 -10.28
N ILE A 399 -11.74 0.28 -9.62
CA ILE A 399 -13.17 0.27 -9.90
C ILE A 399 -13.88 0.85 -8.68
N SER A 400 -14.57 1.98 -8.86
CA SER A 400 -15.32 2.64 -7.79
C SER A 400 -16.82 2.52 -8.04
N PHE A 401 -17.58 2.10 -7.03
CA PHE A 401 -19.03 1.97 -7.04
C PHE A 401 -19.62 3.13 -6.24
N ASN A 402 -20.20 4.12 -6.91
CA ASN A 402 -20.68 5.35 -6.28
C ASN A 402 -22.20 5.43 -6.33
N PRO A 403 -22.90 5.42 -5.18
CA PRO A 403 -24.35 5.54 -5.16
C PRO A 403 -24.79 6.97 -5.44
N THR A 404 -25.93 7.14 -6.10
CA THR A 404 -26.68 8.41 -6.08
C THR A 404 -27.35 8.59 -4.71
N GLY A 405 -27.49 9.84 -4.27
CA GLY A 405 -28.05 10.14 -2.95
C GLY A 405 -27.03 10.14 -1.80
N GLN A 406 -27.48 9.87 -0.58
CA GLN A 406 -26.67 9.91 0.65
C GLN A 406 -26.56 8.51 1.25
N PHE A 407 -25.69 7.68 0.65
CA PHE A 407 -25.48 6.30 1.09
C PHE A 407 -24.02 6.00 1.40
N VAL A 408 -23.82 5.04 2.29
CA VAL A 408 -22.54 4.38 2.57
C VAL A 408 -22.60 2.95 2.06
N GLY A 409 -21.66 2.58 1.20
CA GLY A 409 -21.47 1.21 0.74
C GLY A 409 -20.53 0.44 1.66
N LEU A 410 -20.94 -0.76 2.06
CA LEU A 410 -20.17 -1.69 2.87
C LEU A 410 -20.02 -3.03 2.13
N TRP A 411 -18.79 -3.42 1.77
CA TRP A 411 -18.56 -4.76 1.21
C TRP A 411 -18.98 -5.84 2.21
N ARG A 412 -19.79 -6.80 1.74
CA ARG A 412 -20.08 -8.04 2.46
C ARG A 412 -18.87 -8.97 2.36
N LEU A 413 -18.26 -9.29 3.49
CA LEU A 413 -16.97 -9.98 3.53
C LEU A 413 -17.05 -11.41 3.01
N ASP A 414 -18.15 -12.10 3.22
CA ASP A 414 -18.37 -13.45 2.71
C ASP A 414 -18.47 -13.46 1.18
N ALA A 415 -19.28 -12.57 0.60
CA ALA A 415 -19.38 -12.42 -0.85
C ALA A 415 -18.02 -12.05 -1.47
N LEU A 416 -17.29 -11.14 -0.82
CA LEU A 416 -15.97 -10.73 -1.24
C LEU A 416 -14.94 -11.87 -1.10
N GLN A 417 -14.95 -12.62 0.01
CA GLN A 417 -14.05 -13.77 0.21
C GLN A 417 -14.23 -14.82 -0.88
N VAL A 418 -15.47 -15.17 -1.23
CA VAL A 418 -15.72 -16.15 -2.29
C VAL A 418 -15.35 -15.58 -3.65
N SER A 419 -15.56 -14.28 -3.89
CA SER A 419 -15.08 -13.61 -5.11
C SER A 419 -13.56 -13.70 -5.27
N PHE A 420 -12.79 -13.46 -4.20
CA PHE A 420 -11.34 -13.62 -4.17
C PHE A 420 -10.93 -15.08 -4.43
N GLN A 421 -11.59 -16.03 -3.78
CA GLN A 421 -11.29 -17.45 -3.97
C GLN A 421 -11.54 -17.91 -5.41
N LYS A 422 -12.70 -17.55 -5.98
CA LYS A 422 -13.05 -17.87 -7.37
C LYS A 422 -12.14 -17.18 -8.38
N GLY A 423 -11.63 -15.98 -8.06
CA GLY A 423 -10.63 -15.28 -8.85
C GLY A 423 -9.21 -15.86 -8.73
N GLY A 424 -9.00 -16.92 -7.93
CA GLY A 424 -7.70 -17.56 -7.80
C GLY A 424 -6.72 -16.83 -6.88
N PHE A 425 -7.22 -16.01 -5.95
CA PHE A 425 -6.41 -15.31 -4.96
C PHE A 425 -6.11 -16.17 -3.74
N ARG A 426 -5.00 -15.87 -3.06
CA ARG A 426 -4.67 -16.46 -1.76
C ARG A 426 -5.70 -16.04 -0.72
N LYS A 427 -5.67 -16.72 0.45
CA LYS A 427 -6.40 -16.25 1.63
C LYS A 427 -5.95 -14.81 1.94
N GLY A 428 -6.87 -13.87 1.78
CA GLY A 428 -6.60 -12.45 1.94
C GLY A 428 -6.48 -12.03 3.41
N ILE A 429 -5.89 -10.86 3.60
CA ILE A 429 -5.94 -10.14 4.87
C ILE A 429 -7.27 -9.39 4.91
N THR A 430 -8.14 -9.79 5.84
CA THR A 430 -9.43 -9.13 6.06
C THR A 430 -9.27 -7.97 7.04
N HIS A 431 -9.85 -6.83 6.68
CA HIS A 431 -9.96 -5.65 7.53
C HIS A 431 -11.44 -5.43 7.84
N HIS A 432 -11.84 -5.57 9.11
CA HIS A 432 -13.21 -5.34 9.53
C HIS A 432 -13.47 -3.84 9.70
N THR A 433 -14.57 -3.35 9.15
CA THR A 433 -14.95 -1.95 9.34
C THR A 433 -15.62 -1.78 10.69
N ASN A 434 -15.08 -0.88 11.53
CA ASN A 434 -15.68 -0.55 12.82
C ASN A 434 -15.98 -1.82 13.66
N THR A 435 -15.05 -2.77 13.69
CA THR A 435 -15.16 -4.09 14.36
C THR A 435 -16.32 -4.99 13.89
N LEU A 436 -16.99 -4.66 12.79
CA LEU A 436 -18.08 -5.47 12.26
C LEU A 436 -17.50 -6.68 11.52
N GLY A 437 -17.73 -7.88 12.07
CA GLY A 437 -17.18 -9.12 11.54
C GLY A 437 -17.59 -9.45 10.09
N ARG A 438 -18.69 -8.85 9.60
CA ARG A 438 -19.28 -9.16 8.29
C ARG A 438 -19.00 -8.14 7.20
N TYR A 439 -18.58 -6.93 7.58
CA TYR A 439 -18.35 -5.85 6.63
C TYR A 439 -16.92 -5.36 6.72
N GLY A 440 -16.30 -5.10 5.58
CA GLY A 440 -14.89 -4.72 5.61
C GLY A 440 -14.24 -4.54 4.26
N GLY A 441 -12.94 -4.80 4.24
CA GLY A 441 -12.14 -4.92 3.03
C GLY A 441 -11.29 -6.18 3.04
N ILE A 442 -10.83 -6.60 1.86
CA ILE A 442 -9.91 -7.73 1.69
C ILE A 442 -8.82 -7.32 0.74
N GLN A 443 -7.58 -7.67 1.09
CA GLN A 443 -6.44 -7.57 0.20
C GLN A 443 -5.73 -8.92 0.09
N ALA A 444 -5.37 -9.31 -1.13
CA ALA A 444 -4.71 -10.59 -1.35
C ALA A 444 -3.84 -10.56 -2.61
N GLU A 445 -2.75 -11.31 -2.56
CA GLU A 445 -2.00 -11.67 -3.76
C GLU A 445 -2.67 -12.83 -4.50
N MET A 446 -2.55 -12.82 -5.82
CA MET A 446 -2.97 -13.95 -6.63
C MET A 446 -2.04 -15.15 -6.41
N LEU A 447 -2.57 -16.38 -6.49
CA LEU A 447 -1.73 -17.59 -6.50
C LEU A 447 -0.76 -17.53 -7.68
N LEU A 448 0.52 -17.87 -7.48
CA LEU A 448 1.55 -17.72 -8.52
C LEU A 448 1.22 -18.48 -9.81
N ALA A 449 0.58 -19.65 -9.69
CA ALA A 449 0.13 -20.45 -10.82
C ALA A 449 -0.92 -19.74 -11.70
N ASN A 450 -1.72 -18.85 -11.11
CA ASN A 450 -2.72 -18.05 -11.80
C ASN A 450 -2.14 -16.69 -12.20
N ALA A 451 -1.34 -16.08 -11.33
CA ALA A 451 -0.76 -14.76 -11.56
C ALA A 451 0.09 -14.71 -12.82
N ARG A 452 0.88 -15.77 -13.09
CA ARG A 452 1.78 -15.84 -14.25
C ARG A 452 1.06 -15.83 -15.60
N PRO A 453 0.07 -16.69 -15.87
CA PRO A 453 -0.71 -16.63 -17.11
C PRO A 453 -1.68 -15.45 -17.16
N ASN A 454 -2.36 -15.13 -16.05
CA ASN A 454 -3.44 -14.13 -16.05
C ASN A 454 -2.90 -12.70 -15.96
N GLN A 455 -1.63 -12.58 -15.54
CA GLN A 455 -0.88 -11.34 -15.36
C GLN A 455 -1.50 -10.36 -14.34
N ILE A 456 -2.22 -10.88 -13.36
CA ILE A 456 -2.73 -10.15 -12.19
C ILE A 456 -1.95 -10.62 -10.96
N CYS A 457 -1.46 -9.70 -10.14
CA CYS A 457 -0.67 -10.07 -8.96
C CYS A 457 -1.35 -9.78 -7.64
N PHE A 458 -2.26 -8.81 -7.58
CA PHE A 458 -2.85 -8.36 -6.34
C PHE A 458 -4.23 -7.77 -6.57
N ARG A 459 -5.11 -7.94 -5.59
CA ARG A 459 -6.43 -7.32 -5.51
C ARG A 459 -6.65 -6.74 -4.11
N SER A 460 -7.26 -5.57 -4.04
CA SER A 460 -7.64 -4.90 -2.80
C SER A 460 -9.03 -4.29 -2.93
N ALA A 461 -9.96 -4.74 -2.12
CA ALA A 461 -11.30 -4.19 -2.03
C ALA A 461 -11.50 -3.55 -0.65
N TYR A 462 -12.03 -2.33 -0.63
CA TYR A 462 -12.24 -1.54 0.58
C TYR A 462 -13.39 -0.55 0.41
N GLN A 463 -13.89 -0.04 1.52
CA GLN A 463 -15.02 0.91 1.56
C GLN A 463 -14.49 2.32 1.48
N LEU A 464 -15.23 3.28 0.93
CA LEU A 464 -14.79 4.69 0.86
C LEU A 464 -15.18 5.52 2.08
N CYS A 465 -15.95 4.97 3.03
CA CYS A 465 -16.38 5.72 4.21
C CYS A 465 -15.23 6.19 5.12
N TYR A 466 -14.04 5.56 5.06
CA TYR A 466 -12.86 6.04 5.77
C TYR A 466 -12.34 7.39 5.24
N GLU A 467 -12.67 7.77 3.99
CA GLU A 467 -12.31 9.08 3.41
C GLU A 467 -12.89 10.24 4.22
N ALA A 468 -13.95 10.01 5.01
CA ALA A 468 -14.50 11.03 5.90
C ALA A 468 -13.48 11.54 6.93
N ILE A 469 -12.56 10.69 7.37
CA ILE A 469 -11.55 11.00 8.41
C ILE A 469 -10.11 10.82 7.91
N ARG A 470 -9.92 10.52 6.62
CA ARG A 470 -8.60 10.28 6.03
C ARG A 470 -7.84 11.60 5.90
N PRO A 471 -6.64 11.72 6.47
CA PRO A 471 -5.80 12.89 6.24
C PRO A 471 -5.16 12.85 4.85
N ASN A 472 -4.89 14.02 4.27
CA ASN A 472 -4.32 14.17 2.91
C ASN A 472 -2.97 13.46 2.71
N ASN A 473 -2.18 13.28 3.76
CA ASN A 473 -0.91 12.57 3.68
C ASN A 473 -1.06 11.04 3.73
N ASN A 474 -2.29 10.53 3.82
CA ASN A 474 -2.62 9.11 3.94
C ASN A 474 -1.90 8.39 5.09
N GLN A 475 -1.43 9.14 6.09
CA GLN A 475 -0.90 8.61 7.33
C GLN A 475 -1.96 8.83 8.39
N PRO A 476 -2.64 7.77 8.86
CA PRO A 476 -3.58 7.94 9.95
C PRO A 476 -2.85 8.61 11.09
N LYS A 477 -3.40 9.71 11.61
CA LYS A 477 -2.90 10.33 12.83
C LYS A 477 -3.23 9.35 13.95
N SER A 478 -2.36 8.37 14.17
CA SER A 478 -2.56 7.35 15.17
C SER A 478 -2.54 8.05 16.53
N ILE A 479 -3.72 8.23 17.12
CA ILE A 479 -3.81 8.47 18.55
C ILE A 479 -3.13 7.26 19.19
N SER A 480 -2.06 7.49 19.94
CA SER A 480 -1.37 6.38 20.60
C SER A 480 -2.25 5.81 21.72
N ASP A 481 -2.11 4.52 22.03
CA ASP A 481 -2.77 3.92 23.19
C ASP A 481 -2.48 4.71 24.48
N ARG A 482 -1.29 5.31 24.56
CA ARG A 482 -0.87 6.21 25.65
C ARG A 482 -1.75 7.47 25.72
N ASP A 483 -2.05 8.09 24.57
CA ASP A 483 -2.88 9.31 24.52
C ASP A 483 -4.32 9.02 24.93
N GLY A 484 -4.88 7.91 24.46
CA GLY A 484 -6.18 7.41 24.89
C GLY A 484 -6.19 7.09 26.38
N TYR A 485 -5.17 6.38 26.88
CA TYR A 485 -5.03 6.02 28.29
C TYR A 485 -4.96 7.23 29.22
N HIS A 486 -4.19 8.25 28.84
CA HIS A 486 -4.11 9.45 29.65
C HIS A 486 -5.24 10.44 29.38
N LEU A 487 -6.13 10.19 28.41
CA LEU A 487 -7.11 11.17 27.91
C LEU A 487 -6.46 12.53 27.69
N THR A 488 -5.38 12.56 26.90
CA THR A 488 -4.64 13.79 26.63
C THR A 488 -5.52 14.81 25.89
N ASP A 489 -5.19 16.09 25.98
CA ASP A 489 -5.95 17.12 25.25
C ASP A 489 -5.96 16.87 23.74
N GLY A 490 -4.86 16.33 23.20
CA GLY A 490 -4.78 15.92 21.80
C GLY A 490 -5.79 14.84 21.44
N TYR A 491 -5.92 13.81 22.28
CA TYR A 491 -6.93 12.76 22.11
C TYR A 491 -8.37 13.30 22.16
N LEU A 492 -8.66 14.14 23.16
CA LEU A 492 -10.00 14.70 23.34
C LEU A 492 -10.39 15.63 22.19
N LYS A 493 -9.43 16.41 21.66
CA LYS A 493 -9.63 17.24 20.46
C LYS A 493 -9.91 16.38 19.23
N GLU A 494 -9.17 15.30 19.01
CA GLU A 494 -9.40 14.39 17.88
C GLU A 494 -10.79 13.74 17.95
N CYS A 495 -11.22 13.29 19.15
CA CYS A 495 -12.58 12.79 19.35
C CYS A 495 -13.64 13.84 19.04
N GLN A 496 -13.40 15.10 19.41
CA GLN A 496 -14.32 16.20 19.13
C GLN A 496 -14.42 16.48 17.62
N TRP A 497 -13.28 16.45 16.91
CA TRP A 497 -13.27 16.59 15.45
C TRP A 497 -13.98 15.45 14.74
N MET A 498 -13.76 14.20 15.17
CA MET A 498 -14.49 13.04 14.62
C MET A 498 -15.99 13.18 14.84
N HIS A 499 -16.42 13.61 16.03
CA HIS A 499 -17.83 13.91 16.31
C HIS A 499 -18.40 14.94 15.31
N GLU A 500 -17.73 16.08 15.15
CA GLU A 500 -18.16 17.15 14.24
C GLU A 500 -18.25 16.68 12.78
N ILE A 501 -17.31 15.84 12.33
CA ILE A 501 -17.31 15.25 11.00
C ILE A 501 -18.51 14.31 10.83
N TYR A 502 -18.69 13.37 11.75
CA TYR A 502 -19.75 12.35 11.68
C TYR A 502 -21.14 12.94 11.79
N SER A 503 -21.39 13.85 12.74
CA SER A 503 -22.68 14.52 12.89
C SER A 503 -22.93 15.60 11.85
N GLY A 504 -21.88 16.06 11.17
CA GLY A 504 -21.93 17.12 10.17
C GLY A 504 -21.88 16.55 8.75
N GLY A 505 -20.91 17.04 7.98
CA GLY A 505 -20.85 16.85 6.53
C GLY A 505 -20.73 15.40 6.05
N ALA A 506 -20.19 14.48 6.86
CA ALA A 506 -20.10 13.07 6.46
C ALA A 506 -21.49 12.41 6.34
N SER A 507 -22.41 12.73 7.26
CA SER A 507 -23.79 12.23 7.21
C SER A 507 -24.57 12.64 5.96
N GLN A 508 -24.11 13.67 5.26
CA GLN A 508 -24.80 14.30 4.13
C GLN A 508 -24.16 13.98 2.76
N ARG A 509 -23.22 13.04 2.71
CA ARG A 509 -22.46 12.68 1.50
C ARG A 509 -22.60 11.20 1.17
N ALA A 510 -22.42 10.86 -0.10
CA ALA A 510 -22.25 9.48 -0.53
C ALA A 510 -20.82 9.00 -0.34
N TYR A 511 -20.68 7.75 0.11
CA TYR A 511 -19.42 7.02 0.20
C TYR A 511 -19.60 5.64 -0.42
N GLY A 512 -19.00 5.44 -1.57
CA GLY A 512 -19.04 4.19 -2.30
C GLY A 512 -18.16 3.08 -1.72
N CYS A 513 -17.90 2.09 -2.57
CA CYS A 513 -16.90 1.06 -2.37
C CYS A 513 -15.89 1.09 -3.51
N ARG A 514 -14.71 0.50 -3.29
CA ARG A 514 -13.64 0.41 -4.28
C ARG A 514 -13.04 -1.00 -4.33
N ASP A 515 -12.78 -1.48 -5.53
CA ASP A 515 -12.05 -2.71 -5.83
C ASP A 515 -10.87 -2.37 -6.76
N GLU A 516 -9.67 -2.77 -6.39
CA GLU A 516 -8.43 -2.42 -7.09
C GLU A 516 -7.67 -3.67 -7.49
N TYR A 517 -7.10 -3.67 -8.69
CA TYR A 517 -6.29 -4.76 -9.20
C TYR A 517 -4.95 -4.23 -9.68
N ARG A 518 -3.87 -4.88 -9.24
CA ARG A 518 -2.54 -4.67 -9.80
C ARG A 518 -2.24 -5.76 -10.81
N MET A 519 -1.94 -5.37 -12.03
CA MET A 519 -1.73 -6.27 -13.16
C MET A 519 -0.69 -5.72 -14.14
N SER A 520 -0.26 -6.53 -15.10
CA SER A 520 0.60 -6.04 -16.18
C SER A 520 -0.10 -5.00 -17.05
N GLY A 521 0.68 -4.19 -17.78
CA GLY A 521 0.12 -3.30 -18.80
C GLY A 521 -0.67 -4.05 -19.88
N GLN A 522 -0.22 -5.23 -20.30
CA GLN A 522 -0.93 -6.05 -21.29
C GLN A 522 -2.27 -6.57 -20.78
N ALA A 523 -2.34 -6.98 -19.51
CA ALA A 523 -3.58 -7.40 -18.87
C ALA A 523 -4.57 -6.25 -18.76
N ALA A 524 -4.10 -5.08 -18.34
CA ALA A 524 -4.91 -3.87 -18.23
C ALA A 524 -5.58 -3.52 -19.56
N LEU A 525 -4.85 -3.55 -20.67
CA LEU A 525 -5.41 -3.29 -22.00
C LEU A 525 -6.51 -4.27 -22.39
N LYS A 526 -6.41 -5.54 -21.97
CA LYS A 526 -7.46 -6.53 -22.24
C LYS A 526 -8.71 -6.30 -21.40
N VAL A 527 -8.56 -5.86 -20.15
CA VAL A 527 -9.71 -5.80 -19.22
C VAL A 527 -10.45 -4.48 -19.29
N LEU A 528 -9.75 -3.35 -19.45
CA LEU A 528 -10.33 -2.01 -19.38
C LEU A 528 -11.61 -1.82 -20.21
N PRO A 529 -11.72 -2.32 -21.46
CA PRO A 529 -12.93 -2.18 -22.26
C PRO A 529 -14.16 -2.89 -21.69
N HIS A 530 -13.98 -3.92 -20.85
CA HIS A 530 -15.04 -4.80 -20.36
C HIS A 530 -15.35 -4.61 -18.87
N LEU A 531 -14.55 -3.83 -18.14
CA LEU A 531 -14.67 -3.73 -16.68
C LEU A 531 -16.01 -3.16 -16.21
N LYS A 532 -16.58 -2.21 -16.94
CA LYS A 532 -17.86 -1.59 -16.55
C LYS A 532 -18.99 -2.62 -16.59
N GLU A 533 -19.12 -3.35 -17.70
CA GLU A 533 -20.10 -4.43 -17.85
C GLU A 533 -19.89 -5.51 -16.78
N GLN A 534 -18.64 -5.89 -16.53
CA GLN A 534 -18.33 -6.91 -15.53
C GLN A 534 -18.66 -6.45 -14.10
N ALA A 535 -18.42 -5.17 -13.78
CA ALA A 535 -18.79 -4.58 -12.51
C ALA A 535 -20.31 -4.52 -12.33
N GLU A 536 -21.05 -4.14 -13.37
CA GLU A 536 -22.51 -4.12 -13.38
C GLU A 536 -23.09 -5.53 -13.18
N ALA A 537 -22.52 -6.55 -13.85
CA ALA A 537 -22.88 -7.95 -13.63
C ALA A 537 -22.57 -8.42 -12.20
N PHE A 538 -21.41 -8.04 -11.65
CA PHE A 538 -21.05 -8.36 -10.27
C PHE A 538 -22.02 -7.73 -9.26
N MET A 539 -22.47 -6.50 -9.51
CA MET A 539 -23.42 -5.78 -8.64
C MET A 539 -24.79 -6.45 -8.55
N LYS A 540 -25.22 -7.22 -9.57
CA LYS A 540 -26.46 -8.00 -9.52
C LYS A 540 -26.45 -9.07 -8.41
N SER A 541 -25.27 -9.51 -7.98
CA SER A 541 -25.12 -10.44 -6.85
C SER A 541 -25.21 -9.77 -5.47
N GLN A 542 -25.49 -8.46 -5.43
CA GLN A 542 -25.54 -7.65 -4.22
C GLN A 542 -24.32 -7.84 -3.29
N PRO A 543 -23.09 -7.61 -3.77
CA PRO A 543 -21.88 -7.78 -2.96
C PRO A 543 -21.67 -6.63 -1.95
N ILE A 544 -22.40 -5.53 -2.11
CA ILE A 544 -22.34 -4.33 -1.26
C ILE A 544 -23.68 -4.17 -0.53
N LEU A 545 -23.61 -3.96 0.78
CA LEU A 545 -24.72 -3.43 1.58
C LEU A 545 -24.71 -1.90 1.49
N TRP A 546 -25.83 -1.30 1.13
CA TRP A 546 -26.03 0.14 1.11
C TRP A 546 -26.86 0.57 2.31
N ILE A 547 -26.39 1.58 3.04
CA ILE A 547 -27.05 2.12 4.23
C ILE A 547 -27.11 3.64 4.10
N PRO A 548 -28.20 4.30 4.50
CA PRO A 548 -28.25 5.76 4.57
C PRO A 548 -27.08 6.35 5.38
N SER A 549 -26.43 7.38 4.84
CA SER A 549 -25.23 7.97 5.45
C SER A 549 -25.48 8.53 6.85
N ASN A 550 -26.66 9.09 7.10
CA ASN A 550 -27.07 9.55 8.42
C ASN A 550 -27.18 8.42 9.45
N ILE A 551 -27.58 7.22 9.05
CA ILE A 551 -27.63 6.04 9.93
C ILE A 551 -26.21 5.55 10.20
N TRP A 552 -25.38 5.37 9.16
CA TRP A 552 -24.01 4.89 9.33
C TRP A 552 -23.15 5.83 10.19
N PHE A 553 -23.09 7.12 9.84
CA PHE A 553 -22.30 8.07 10.60
C PHE A 553 -22.95 8.42 11.95
N GLY A 554 -24.27 8.32 12.06
CA GLY A 554 -24.97 8.36 13.35
C GLY A 554 -24.51 7.25 14.29
N LEU A 555 -24.40 6.02 13.78
CA LEU A 555 -23.87 4.86 14.51
C LEU A 555 -22.42 5.10 14.94
N MET A 556 -21.56 5.61 14.04
CA MET A 556 -20.16 5.92 14.37
C MET A 556 -20.08 6.97 15.49
N ASP A 557 -20.86 8.04 15.40
CA ASP A 557 -20.90 9.11 16.39
C ASP A 557 -21.43 8.64 17.75
N ALA A 558 -22.53 7.88 17.76
CA ALA A 558 -23.11 7.32 18.98
C ALA A 558 -22.12 6.39 19.69
N ARG A 559 -21.40 5.56 18.93
CA ARG A 559 -20.33 4.71 19.46
C ARG A 559 -19.18 5.53 20.02
N LEU A 560 -18.72 6.54 19.28
CA LEU A 560 -17.65 7.45 19.71
C LEU A 560 -17.97 8.11 21.07
N LYS A 561 -19.22 8.56 21.23
CA LYS A 561 -19.73 9.13 22.49
C LYS A 561 -19.74 8.11 23.62
N GLY A 562 -20.27 6.91 23.39
CA GLY A 562 -20.30 5.83 24.37
C GLY A 562 -18.90 5.42 24.84
N LEU A 563 -17.97 5.22 23.91
CA LEU A 563 -16.59 4.88 24.22
C LEU A 563 -15.89 6.00 25.01
N ARG A 564 -16.09 7.27 24.62
CA ARG A 564 -15.51 8.42 25.34
C ARG A 564 -16.04 8.52 26.77
N TYR A 565 -17.34 8.26 26.97
CA TYR A 565 -17.94 8.23 28.29
C TYR A 565 -17.35 7.09 29.15
N ALA A 566 -17.29 5.87 28.60
CA ALA A 566 -16.72 4.72 29.27
C ALA A 566 -15.26 4.96 29.69
N GLN A 567 -14.43 5.56 28.84
CA GLN A 567 -13.04 5.90 29.17
C GLN A 567 -12.94 6.93 30.29
N LYS A 568 -13.74 8.00 30.24
CA LYS A 568 -13.78 9.01 31.32
C LYS A 568 -14.19 8.37 32.64
N SER A 569 -15.20 7.50 32.62
CA SER A 569 -15.66 6.77 33.80
C SER A 569 -14.56 5.86 34.35
N LEU A 570 -13.92 5.05 33.50
CA LEU A 570 -12.81 4.17 33.93
C LEU A 570 -11.64 4.97 34.52
N LYS A 571 -11.27 6.11 33.92
CA LYS A 571 -10.21 6.99 34.43
C LYS A 571 -10.56 7.61 35.78
N ALA A 572 -11.83 7.93 36.01
CA ALA A 572 -12.31 8.45 37.29
C ALA A 572 -12.30 7.36 38.38
N HIS A 573 -12.75 6.15 38.06
CA HIS A 573 -12.81 5.03 39.00
C HIS A 573 -11.44 4.41 39.31
N LYS A 574 -10.50 4.47 38.36
CA LYS A 574 -9.15 3.86 38.46
C LYS A 574 -9.16 2.43 39.03
N PRO A 575 -9.88 1.49 38.40
CA PRO A 575 -9.88 0.11 38.87
C PRO A 575 -8.47 -0.47 38.84
N LEU A 576 -8.19 -1.48 39.68
CA LEU A 576 -6.86 -2.10 39.80
C LEU A 576 -6.30 -2.61 38.45
N ASN A 577 -7.19 -2.98 37.54
CA ASN A 577 -6.89 -3.43 36.18
C ASN A 577 -7.18 -2.37 35.10
N TYR A 578 -7.12 -1.08 35.45
CA TYR A 578 -7.42 0.04 34.54
C TYR A 578 -6.67 -0.04 33.21
N SER A 579 -5.38 -0.37 33.22
CA SER A 579 -4.57 -0.56 32.00
C SER A 579 -5.12 -1.64 31.07
N ILE A 580 -5.70 -2.70 31.62
CA ILE A 580 -6.30 -3.81 30.87
C ILE A 580 -7.70 -3.41 30.38
N LEU A 581 -8.52 -2.76 31.20
CA LEU A 581 -9.89 -2.38 30.84
C LEU A 581 -9.94 -1.22 29.85
N ALA A 582 -8.97 -0.33 29.89
CA ALA A 582 -8.92 0.79 28.96
C ALA A 582 -8.42 0.34 27.57
N TYR A 583 -7.65 -0.74 27.48
CA TYR A 583 -7.02 -1.26 26.25
C TYR A 583 -7.99 -1.59 25.09
N PRO A 584 -9.08 -2.37 25.29
CA PRO A 584 -10.06 -2.65 24.23
C PRO A 584 -10.79 -1.38 23.74
N VAL A 585 -10.98 -0.42 24.63
CA VAL A 585 -11.66 0.83 24.31
C VAL A 585 -10.79 1.68 23.37
N PHE A 586 -9.45 1.56 23.41
CA PHE A 586 -8.54 2.29 22.52
C PHE A 586 -8.50 1.75 21.08
N ARG A 587 -8.51 0.43 20.91
CA ARG A 587 -8.39 -0.22 19.58
C ARG A 587 -9.66 -0.19 18.74
N THR A 588 -10.77 0.28 19.31
CA THR A 588 -12.08 0.32 18.67
C THR A 588 -12.31 1.61 17.86
N TYR A 589 -11.42 2.62 18.03
CA TYR A 589 -11.48 3.92 17.35
C TYR A 589 -10.86 3.95 15.95
N ILE A 590 -10.15 2.88 15.56
CA ILE A 590 -9.39 2.74 14.32
C ILE A 590 -9.88 1.46 13.63
#